data_AF-A0AAD9MU66-F1
#
_entry.id   AF-A0AAD9MU66-F1
#
_cell.length_a   1.000
_cell.length_b   1.000
_cell.length_c   1.000
_cell.angle_alpha   90.00
_cell.angle_beta   90.00
_cell.angle_gamma   90.00
#
_symmetry.space_group_name_H-M   'P 1'
#
loop_
_entity.id
_entity.type
_entity.pdbx_description
1 polymer ?
#
loop_
_entity_poly.entity_id
_entity_poly.type
_entity_poly.pdbx_seq_one_letter_code
_entity_poly.pdbx_strand_id
1 'polypeptide(L)'
;MDLLNIESHKHIAELLNMFASSLIPTINKPSRRVCITHSTTTLIDNIYVKFYDFHTTVKSASLMTDISDHLPAVCFIFYNKP
;
A
#
# COMPACT_ATOMS: atom_id res chain seq x y z
N MET A 1 -1.51 -12.51 17.64
CA MET A 1 -0.78 -12.76 16.38
C MET A 1 0.66 -12.45 16.67
N ASP A 2 1.52 -13.47 16.74
CA ASP A 2 2.93 -13.27 17.08
C ASP A 2 3.68 -12.92 15.80
N LEU A 3 4.02 -11.63 15.63
CA LEU A 3 4.69 -11.13 14.43
C LEU A 3 6.13 -11.66 14.29
N LEU A 4 6.70 -12.22 15.36
CA LEU A 4 8.05 -12.77 15.36
C LEU A 4 8.09 -14.25 14.94
N ASN A 5 6.94 -14.93 14.88
CA ASN A 5 6.84 -16.29 14.40
C ASN A 5 6.56 -16.30 12.88
N ILE A 6 7.58 -15.94 12.10
CA ILE A 6 7.53 -15.86 10.64
C ILE A 6 7.34 -17.25 10.01
N GLU A 7 7.81 -18.31 10.68
CA GLU A 7 7.73 -19.69 10.19
C GLU A 7 6.30 -20.25 10.22
N SER A 8 5.46 -19.80 11.16
CA SER A 8 4.05 -20.23 11.24
C SER A 8 3.14 -19.54 10.23
N HIS A 9 3.59 -18.47 9.57
CA HIS A 9 2.75 -17.61 8.75
C HIS A 9 3.38 -17.26 7.41
N LYS A 10 3.16 -18.14 6.42
CA LYS A 10 3.67 -18.00 5.04
C LYS A 10 3.45 -16.62 4.41
N HIS A 11 2.29 -16.01 4.63
CA HIS A 11 1.98 -14.67 4.11
C HIS A 11 2.85 -13.56 4.72
N ILE A 12 3.28 -13.70 5.98
CA ILE A 12 4.19 -12.73 6.62
C ILE A 12 5.59 -12.88 6.03
N ALA A 13 6.05 -14.12 5.81
CA ALA A 13 7.32 -14.38 5.16
C ALA A 13 7.37 -13.81 3.72
N GLU A 14 6.29 -13.97 2.96
CA GLU A 14 6.15 -13.38 1.61
C GLU A 14 6.19 -11.85 1.67
N LEU A 15 5.48 -11.22 2.60
CA LEU A 15 5.50 -9.76 2.79
C LEU A 15 6.90 -9.24 3.17
N LEU A 16 7.61 -9.94 4.06
CA LEU A 16 8.98 -9.61 4.43
C LEU A 16 9.94 -9.74 3.24
N ASN A 17 9.79 -10.79 2.43
CA ASN A 17 10.58 -10.95 1.20
C ASN A 17 10.32 -9.83 0.19
N MET A 18 9.09 -9.32 0.10
CA MET A 18 8.77 -8.15 -0.72
C MET A 18 9.51 -6.90 -0.21
N PHE A 19 9.49 -6.65 1.10
CA PHE A 19 10.25 -5.54 1.70
C PHE A 19 11.76 -5.69 1.49
N ALA A 20 12.30 -6.90 1.64
CA ALA A 20 13.71 -7.20 1.38
C ALA A 20 14.10 -6.99 -0.09
N SER A 21 13.13 -7.10 -1.01
CA SER A 21 13.31 -6.87 -2.45
C SER A 21 13.12 -5.39 -2.86
N SER A 22 13.10 -4.47 -1.89
CA SER A 22 12.86 -3.03 -2.08
C SER A 22 11.48 -2.69 -2.65
N LEU A 23 10.47 -3.56 -2.45
CA LEU A 23 9.08 -3.21 -2.74
C LEU A 23 8.51 -2.45 -1.53
N ILE A 24 8.26 -1.17 -1.71
CA ILE A 24 7.75 -0.30 -0.64
C ILE A 24 6.27 -0.01 -0.89
N PRO A 25 5.40 -0.13 0.12
CA PRO A 25 3.99 0.21 -0.02
C PRO A 25 3.85 1.73 -0.14
N THR A 26 3.12 2.17 -1.16
CA THR A 26 2.95 3.60 -1.45
C THR A 26 1.78 4.22 -0.73
N ILE A 27 0.78 3.44 -0.32
CA ILE A 27 -0.46 3.94 0.27
C ILE A 27 -0.30 3.97 1.79
N ASN A 28 -0.31 5.18 2.36
CA ASN A 28 -0.23 5.41 3.80
C ASN A 28 -1.56 5.90 4.41
N LYS A 29 -2.61 5.99 3.59
CA LYS A 29 -3.96 6.43 3.99
C LYS A 29 -4.96 5.30 3.76
N PRO A 30 -5.96 5.16 4.65
CA PRO A 30 -6.92 4.07 4.56
C PRO A 30 -7.63 4.08 3.20
N SER A 31 -7.63 2.92 2.55
CA SER A 31 -8.17 2.72 1.20
C SER A 31 -9.61 2.22 1.21
N ARG A 32 -10.15 1.85 2.37
CA ARG A 32 -11.56 1.46 2.53
C ARG A 32 -12.31 2.42 3.43
N ARG A 33 -13.43 2.95 2.93
CA ARG A 33 -14.51 3.49 3.76
C ARG A 33 -15.44 2.32 4.08
N VAL A 34 -15.39 1.78 5.29
CA VAL A 34 -16.41 0.81 5.69
C VAL A 34 -17.69 1.60 6.03
N CYS A 35 -18.60 1.70 5.05
CA CYS A 35 -20.00 2.09 5.26
C CYS A 35 -20.80 0.97 5.93
N ILE A 36 -20.32 0.51 7.09
CA ILE A 36 -21.10 -0.27 8.06
C ILE A 36 -20.57 0.21 9.41
N THR A 37 -21.27 1.16 10.05
CA THR A 37 -20.95 1.76 11.38
C THR A 37 -19.73 2.71 11.48
N HIS A 38 -19.79 3.88 10.83
CA HIS A 38 -19.29 5.20 11.26
C HIS A 38 -17.88 5.40 11.92
N SER A 39 -17.01 4.39 12.05
CA SER A 39 -15.84 4.47 12.94
C SER A 39 -14.63 3.63 12.54
N THR A 40 -14.71 2.80 11.49
CA THR A 40 -13.58 1.95 11.08
C THR A 40 -13.09 2.32 9.67
N THR A 41 -11.86 2.79 9.61
CA THR A 41 -11.11 2.96 8.36
C THR A 41 -10.06 1.85 8.31
N THR A 42 -10.00 1.10 7.22
CA THR A 42 -9.03 -0.01 7.09
C THR A 42 -8.10 0.26 5.91
N LEU A 43 -6.80 0.05 6.13
CA LEU A 43 -5.77 0.09 5.10
C LEU A 43 -5.54 -1.34 4.59
N ILE A 44 -6.20 -1.71 3.50
CA ILE A 44 -6.12 -3.07 2.93
C ILE A 44 -5.67 -3.10 1.48
N ASP A 45 -5.72 -1.97 0.79
CA ASP A 45 -5.21 -1.84 -0.57
C ASP A 45 -3.80 -1.28 -0.51
N ASN A 46 -2.84 -2.00 -1.11
CA ASN A 46 -1.45 -1.60 -1.20
C ASN A 46 -1.00 -1.63 -2.66
N ILE A 47 -0.44 -0.52 -3.13
CA ILE A 47 0.33 -0.49 -4.38
C ILE A 47 1.80 -0.51 -3.97
N TYR A 48 2.48 -1.60 -4.30
CA TYR A 48 3.92 -1.74 -4.07
C TYR A 48 4.70 -1.21 -5.27
N VAL A 49 5.70 -0.40 -5.02
CA VAL A 49 6.63 0.10 -6.06
C VAL A 49 8.05 -0.31 -5.72
N LYS A 50 8.81 -0.64 -6.75
CA LYS A 50 10.24 -0.87 -6.64
C LYS A 50 10.97 0.36 -7.18
N PHE A 51 11.77 0.99 -6.34
CA PHE A 51 12.60 2.12 -6.74
C PHE A 51 13.88 1.59 -7.41
N TYR A 52 14.06 1.92 -8.68
CA TYR A 52 15.26 1.56 -9.44
C TYR A 52 16.29 2.70 -9.51
N ASP A 53 15.88 3.92 -9.18
CA ASP A 53 16.68 5.15 -9.34
C ASP A 53 16.22 6.25 -8.37
N PHE A 54 17.16 7.09 -7.93
CA PHE A 54 16.92 8.28 -7.11
C PHE A 54 16.18 9.41 -7.85
N HIS A 55 16.18 9.38 -9.19
CA HIS A 55 15.45 10.36 -9.99
C HIS A 55 13.95 10.05 -10.14
N THR A 56 13.48 8.91 -9.61
CA THR A 56 12.06 8.54 -9.68
C THR A 56 11.32 8.99 -8.42
N THR A 57 10.37 9.91 -8.57
CA THR A 57 9.48 10.33 -7.48
C THR A 57 8.15 9.61 -7.59
N VAL A 58 7.71 8.96 -6.52
CA VAL A 58 6.39 8.31 -6.45
C VAL A 58 5.48 9.09 -5.52
N LYS A 59 4.27 9.41 -5.98
CA LYS A 59 3.22 10.01 -5.15
C LYS A 59 1.97 9.14 -5.22
N SER A 60 1.40 8.80 -4.08
CA SER A 60 0.14 8.08 -3.99
C SER A 60 -0.98 9.00 -3.50
N ALA A 61 -2.20 8.70 -3.90
CA ALA A 61 -3.40 9.32 -3.35
C ALA A 61 -4.56 8.33 -3.36
N SER A 62 -5.57 8.60 -2.53
CA SER A 62 -6.84 7.89 -2.56
C SER A 62 -7.91 8.87 -3.06
N LEU A 63 -8.67 8.46 -4.07
CA LEU A 63 -9.74 9.28 -4.61
C LEU A 63 -10.98 9.12 -3.74
N MET A 64 -11.51 10.23 -3.22
CA MET A 64 -12.71 10.22 -2.41
C MET A 64 -13.94 10.25 -3.33
N THR A 65 -14.45 9.07 -3.68
CA THR A 65 -15.65 8.91 -4.51
C THR A 65 -16.64 7.94 -3.87
N ASP A 66 -17.91 8.07 -4.24
CA ASP A 66 -19.00 7.19 -3.80
C ASP A 66 -19.34 6.14 -4.88
N ILE A 67 -18.29 5.53 -5.45
CA ILE A 67 -18.43 4.51 -6.51
C ILE A 67 -18.48 3.11 -5.87
N SER A 68 -17.87 2.93 -4.70
CA SER A 68 -17.76 1.67 -3.96
C SER A 68 -17.37 1.93 -2.50
N ASP A 69 -17.49 0.92 -1.65
CA ASP A 69 -16.93 0.91 -0.28
C ASP A 69 -15.38 1.02 -0.27
N HIS A 70 -14.74 0.68 -1.38
CA HIS A 70 -13.30 0.88 -1.58
C HIS A 70 -13.03 2.22 -2.26
N LEU A 71 -12.14 3.01 -1.66
CA LEU A 71 -11.61 4.24 -2.24
C LEU A 71 -10.56 3.88 -3.30
N PRO A 72 -10.74 4.30 -4.57
CA PRO A 72 -9.75 4.06 -5.61
C PRO A 72 -8.38 4.60 -5.21
N ALA A 73 -7.36 3.74 -5.21
CA ALA A 73 -5.98 4.15 -5.01
C ALA A 73 -5.33 4.52 -6.33
N VAL A 74 -4.67 5.68 -6.36
CA VAL A 74 -3.92 6.17 -7.52
C VAL A 74 -2.45 6.34 -7.15
N CYS A 75 -1.56 5.99 -8.08
CA CYS A 75 -0.12 6.10 -7.93
C CYS A 75 0.46 6.84 -9.14
N PHE A 76 1.11 7.98 -8.87
CA PHE A 76 1.79 8.80 -9.86
C PHE A 76 3.29 8.53 -9.77
N ILE A 77 3.88 8.18 -10.92
CA ILE A 77 5.32 7.96 -11.05
C ILE A 77 5.88 9.10 -11.92
N PHE A 78 6.76 9.89 -11.34
CA PHE A 78 7.45 10.98 -12.02
C PHE A 78 8.89 10.56 -12.27
N TYR A 79 9.26 10.50 -13.55
CA TYR A 79 10.65 10.31 -13.96
C TYR A 79 11.28 11.68 -14.13
N ASN A 80 12.13 12.08 -13.20
CA ASN A 80 12.96 13.25 -13.41
C ASN A 80 14.10 12.84 -14.35
N LYS A 81 14.26 13.53 -15.48
CA LYS A 81 15.46 13.35 -16.29
C LYS A 81 16.67 13.84 -15.48
N PRO A 82 17.83 13.17 -15.58
CA PRO A 82 19.06 13.63 -14.93
C PRO A 82 19.48 15.01 -15.42
#